data_AF-A0AA39IHX4-F1
#
_entry.id   AF-A0AA39IHX4-F1
#
_cell.length_a   1.000
_cell.length_b   1.000
_cell.length_c   1.000
_cell.angle_alpha   90.00
_cell.angle_beta   90.00
_cell.angle_gamma   90.00
#
_symmetry.space_group_name_H-M   'P 1'
#
loop_
_entity.id
_entity.type
_entity.pdbx_description
1 polymer ?
#
loop_
_entity_poly.entity_id
_entity_poly.type
_entity_poly.pdbx_seq_one_letter_code
_entity_poly.pdbx_strand_id
1 'polypeptide(L)'
;MAIWKPFLLLLWVLPATESFDPIYRYSFIGSKVAGPIYREFQARNLDECGRMAHRNKAIALTHTANGTGEYCGLITKFVSIEENLDPFVHYYLLDKRITASKQCPSGRTVRQILEGISQCEEEDKVCMELHKIKRHCDAVNVLNVDCHCPPHQKVIDDNGKDRCSAVITRKDGTEEYCPEFHAVWKDKDGEFCCGKKSGSCCRRDTFCCRKEETMGTDGGKPYCCPDGTTFRGRHDGEAVCCPPEMDRVEGRRFCCPKGFKYSEAFQKCIGAVEFGEKKPQNQKEMMRVCMDLKSLPVKIENEEQNTALGSSGGIIGLHIPEGHEWGKTNFRWSVDGSEPTFTKWAPGDPNNLLGNQSTEIFTLRRPDRSWIDVNYLRPIRYAFCSTSKYDSRD
;
A
#
# COMPACT_ATOMS: atom_id res chain seq x y z
N MET A 1 -97.04 3.31 -16.85
CA MET A 1 -95.93 4.03 -16.17
C MET A 1 -94.74 3.11 -16.10
N ALA A 2 -93.78 3.27 -17.03
CA ALA A 2 -92.54 2.50 -17.04
C ALA A 2 -91.48 3.28 -16.28
N ILE A 3 -90.94 2.69 -15.21
CA ILE A 3 -89.95 3.30 -14.33
C ILE A 3 -88.55 2.98 -14.87
N TRP A 4 -87.86 4.04 -15.30
CA TRP A 4 -86.46 4.03 -15.73
C TRP A 4 -85.55 3.95 -14.49
N LYS A 5 -84.65 2.96 -14.42
CA LYS A 5 -83.58 2.89 -13.40
C LYS A 5 -82.25 3.27 -14.06
N PRO A 6 -81.45 4.20 -13.48
CA PRO A 6 -80.17 4.58 -14.03
C PRO A 6 -79.11 3.54 -13.69
N PHE A 7 -78.30 3.19 -14.68
CA PHE A 7 -77.09 2.38 -14.52
C PHE A 7 -75.99 3.29 -13.92
N LEU A 8 -75.61 3.04 -12.66
CA LEU A 8 -74.43 3.64 -12.05
C LEU A 8 -73.18 2.95 -12.64
N LEU A 9 -72.39 3.67 -13.44
CA LEU A 9 -71.05 3.25 -13.84
C LEU A 9 -70.10 3.38 -12.64
N LEU A 10 -69.74 2.24 -12.03
CA LEU A 10 -68.63 2.14 -11.07
C LEU A 10 -67.30 2.16 -11.85
N LEU A 11 -66.63 3.32 -11.84
CA LEU A 11 -65.21 3.44 -12.22
C LEU A 11 -64.36 2.67 -11.20
N TRP A 12 -63.85 1.51 -11.60
CA TRP A 12 -62.83 0.79 -10.85
C TRP A 12 -61.50 1.54 -10.97
N VAL A 13 -61.12 2.25 -9.91
CA VAL A 13 -59.76 2.77 -9.75
C VAL A 13 -58.86 1.57 -9.46
N LEU A 14 -58.15 1.08 -10.48
CA LEU A 14 -57.09 0.10 -10.27
C LEU A 14 -56.00 0.75 -9.41
N PRO A 15 -55.59 0.14 -8.28
CA PRO A 15 -54.49 0.65 -7.48
C PRO A 15 -53.25 0.71 -8.38
N ALA A 16 -52.56 1.86 -8.36
CA ALA A 16 -51.28 2.01 -9.02
C ALA A 16 -50.38 0.85 -8.57
N THR A 17 -50.01 -0.02 -9.51
CA THR A 17 -49.06 -1.09 -9.26
C THR A 17 -47.77 -0.42 -8.83
N GLU A 18 -47.42 -0.55 -7.54
CA GLU A 18 -46.11 -0.16 -7.06
C GLU A 18 -45.08 -0.91 -7.91
N SER A 19 -44.40 -0.15 -8.77
CA SER A 19 -43.25 -0.62 -9.53
C SER A 19 -42.18 -0.98 -8.50
N PHE A 20 -42.07 -2.26 -8.18
CA PHE A 20 -40.93 -2.78 -7.44
C PHE A 20 -39.69 -2.54 -8.31
N ASP A 21 -38.95 -1.48 -8.00
CA ASP A 21 -37.67 -1.23 -8.65
C ASP A 21 -36.80 -2.48 -8.46
N PRO A 22 -36.27 -3.05 -9.56
CA PRO A 22 -35.45 -4.24 -9.47
C PRO A 22 -34.27 -3.97 -8.54
N ILE A 23 -34.09 -4.85 -7.55
CA ILE A 23 -33.03 -4.73 -6.56
C ILE A 23 -31.70 -4.95 -7.28
N TYR A 24 -30.91 -3.89 -7.44
CA TYR A 24 -29.53 -3.96 -7.91
C TYR A 24 -28.57 -3.66 -6.77
N ARG A 25 -27.36 -4.24 -6.85
CA ARG A 25 -26.31 -3.98 -5.88
C ARG A 25 -24.94 -4.10 -6.52
N TYR A 26 -24.10 -3.09 -6.30
CA TYR A 26 -22.69 -3.10 -6.64
C TYR A 26 -21.88 -2.90 -5.37
N SER A 27 -20.90 -3.76 -5.14
CA SER A 27 -20.06 -3.75 -3.94
C SER A 27 -18.68 -3.21 -4.29
N PHE A 28 -18.16 -2.30 -3.46
CA PHE A 28 -16.81 -1.78 -3.62
C PHE A 28 -15.78 -2.90 -3.48
N ILE A 29 -14.78 -2.89 -4.37
CA ILE A 29 -13.64 -3.79 -4.33
C ILE A 29 -12.34 -2.99 -4.37
N GLY A 30 -11.29 -3.51 -3.72
CA GLY A 30 -9.96 -2.90 -3.75
C GLY A 30 -9.24 -3.05 -5.10
N SER A 31 -9.76 -3.89 -5.98
CA SER A 31 -9.16 -4.24 -7.27
C SER A 31 -9.76 -3.46 -8.43
N LYS A 32 -8.98 -3.30 -9.49
CA LYS A 32 -9.46 -2.81 -10.78
C LYS A 32 -10.09 -3.96 -11.56
N VAL A 33 -11.33 -3.78 -12.02
CA VAL A 33 -11.92 -4.63 -13.05
C VAL A 33 -11.53 -4.05 -14.40
N ALA A 34 -10.73 -4.77 -15.18
CA ALA A 34 -10.35 -4.34 -16.51
C ALA A 34 -11.35 -4.88 -17.55
N GLY A 35 -11.73 -4.00 -18.47
CA GLY A 35 -12.65 -4.26 -19.55
C GLY A 35 -12.91 -3.00 -20.36
N PRO A 36 -13.46 -3.12 -21.58
CA PRO A 36 -13.82 -1.95 -22.36
C PRO A 36 -14.90 -1.15 -21.62
N ILE A 37 -14.62 0.14 -21.39
CA ILE A 37 -15.62 1.06 -20.84
C ILE A 37 -16.64 1.31 -21.95
N TYR A 38 -17.84 0.76 -21.77
CA TYR A 38 -18.93 0.88 -22.73
C TYR A 38 -19.43 2.33 -22.84
N ARG A 39 -19.46 3.03 -21.70
CA ARG A 39 -19.96 4.41 -21.62
C ARG A 39 -19.41 5.09 -20.37
N GLU A 40 -19.00 6.35 -20.53
CA GLU A 40 -18.73 7.27 -19.44
C GLU A 40 -19.81 8.36 -19.40
N PHE A 41 -20.19 8.79 -18.20
CA PHE A 41 -21.15 9.87 -18.00
C PHE A 41 -20.96 10.54 -16.65
N GLN A 42 -21.37 11.80 -16.56
CA GLN A 42 -21.46 12.52 -15.29
C GLN A 42 -22.70 12.05 -14.52
N ALA A 43 -22.53 11.74 -13.24
CA ALA A 43 -23.61 11.34 -12.33
C ALA A 43 -23.70 12.33 -11.17
N ARG A 44 -24.87 12.39 -10.53
CA ARG A 44 -25.09 13.22 -9.34
C ARG A 44 -24.49 12.60 -8.08
N ASN A 45 -24.48 11.27 -8.04
CA ASN A 45 -23.95 10.47 -6.93
C ASN A 45 -23.73 9.01 -7.39
N LEU A 46 -23.09 8.23 -6.53
CA LEU A 46 -22.84 6.80 -6.73
C LEU A 46 -24.12 5.95 -6.94
N ASP A 47 -25.26 6.31 -6.34
CA ASP A 47 -26.52 5.56 -6.53
C ASP A 47 -27.01 5.65 -7.99
N GLU A 48 -26.93 6.84 -8.58
CA GLU A 48 -27.25 7.03 -10.00
C GLU A 48 -26.34 6.17 -10.89
N CYS A 49 -25.07 6.02 -10.53
CA CYS A 49 -24.15 5.13 -11.24
C CYS A 49 -24.56 3.67 -11.16
N GLY A 50 -24.92 3.18 -9.96
CA GLY A 50 -25.41 1.82 -9.77
C GLY A 50 -26.68 1.54 -10.58
N ARG A 51 -27.62 2.49 -10.61
CA ARG A 51 -28.87 2.39 -11.38
C ARG A 51 -28.60 2.32 -12.87
N MET A 52 -27.74 3.20 -13.37
CA MET A 52 -27.35 3.24 -14.78
C MET A 52 -26.57 1.99 -15.18
N ALA A 53 -25.66 1.51 -14.34
CA ALA A 53 -24.94 0.26 -14.54
C ALA A 53 -25.91 -0.93 -14.66
N HIS A 54 -26.87 -1.04 -13.74
CA HIS A 54 -27.90 -2.09 -13.79
C HIS A 54 -28.73 -2.03 -15.08
N ARG A 55 -29.24 -0.86 -15.44
CA ARG A 55 -30.04 -0.66 -16.67
C ARG A 55 -29.26 -1.04 -17.94
N ASN A 56 -27.96 -0.82 -17.95
CA ASN A 56 -27.08 -1.14 -19.07
C ASN A 56 -26.43 -2.52 -18.96
N LYS A 57 -26.87 -3.38 -18.03
CA LYS A 57 -26.35 -4.74 -17.83
C LYS A 57 -24.83 -4.76 -17.63
N ALA A 58 -24.30 -3.78 -16.91
CA ALA A 58 -22.89 -3.72 -16.56
C ALA A 58 -22.57 -4.76 -15.47
N ILE A 59 -21.39 -5.35 -15.55
CA ILE A 59 -20.87 -6.29 -14.54
C ILE A 59 -20.10 -5.55 -13.46
N ALA A 60 -19.55 -4.38 -13.80
CA ALA A 60 -18.82 -3.51 -12.92
C ALA A 60 -19.02 -2.05 -13.35
N LEU A 61 -18.71 -1.14 -12.44
CA LEU A 61 -18.64 0.29 -12.72
C LEU A 61 -17.39 0.89 -12.08
N THR A 62 -16.87 1.94 -12.72
CA THR A 62 -15.90 2.86 -12.12
C THR A 62 -16.63 4.07 -11.58
N HIS A 63 -16.10 4.66 -10.52
CA HIS A 63 -16.58 5.90 -9.95
C HIS A 63 -15.37 6.78 -9.60
N THR A 64 -15.39 8.02 -10.08
CA THR A 64 -14.36 9.03 -9.81
C THR A 64 -15.05 10.32 -9.42
N ALA A 65 -14.58 10.96 -8.37
CA ALA A 65 -15.05 12.28 -7.95
C ALA A 65 -13.91 13.30 -8.07
N ASN A 66 -14.18 14.44 -8.70
CA ASN A 66 -13.23 15.53 -8.81
C ASN A 66 -13.93 16.89 -8.60
N GLY A 67 -13.20 17.99 -8.77
CA GLY A 67 -13.75 19.34 -8.60
C GLY A 67 -14.87 19.73 -9.58
N THR A 68 -15.08 18.99 -10.68
CA THR A 68 -16.12 19.26 -11.68
C THR A 68 -17.36 18.37 -11.54
N GLY A 69 -17.31 17.34 -10.68
CA GLY A 69 -18.44 16.47 -10.37
C GLY A 69 -18.06 15.01 -10.17
N GLU A 70 -19.06 14.13 -10.20
CA GLU A 70 -18.87 12.68 -10.16
C GLU A 70 -19.04 12.08 -11.55
N TYR A 71 -18.15 11.14 -11.89
CA TYR A 71 -18.10 10.49 -13.19
C TYR A 71 -18.12 8.98 -13.01
N CYS A 72 -18.84 8.30 -13.91
CA CYS A 72 -18.99 6.86 -13.88
C CYS A 72 -18.75 6.23 -15.24
N GLY A 73 -17.93 5.18 -15.25
CA GLY A 73 -17.68 4.32 -16.41
C GLY A 73 -18.36 2.98 -16.21
N LEU A 74 -19.03 2.48 -17.25
CA LEU A 74 -19.73 1.19 -17.21
C LEU A 74 -18.89 0.10 -17.89
N ILE A 75 -18.64 -1.00 -17.19
CA ILE A 75 -17.90 -2.15 -17.70
C ILE A 75 -18.89 -3.29 -17.93
N THR A 76 -19.11 -3.63 -19.19
CA THR A 76 -20.08 -4.67 -19.60
C THR A 76 -19.42 -5.98 -20.02
N LYS A 77 -18.10 -5.98 -20.23
CA LYS A 77 -17.31 -7.15 -20.60
C LYS A 77 -16.08 -7.24 -19.71
N PHE A 78 -15.80 -8.44 -19.23
CA PHE A 78 -14.63 -8.71 -18.41
C PHE A 78 -13.42 -9.03 -19.29
N VAL A 79 -12.25 -8.52 -18.89
CA VAL A 79 -10.94 -8.87 -19.47
C VAL A 79 -10.04 -9.47 -18.39
N SER A 80 -9.86 -8.77 -17.26
CA SER A 80 -8.99 -9.22 -16.16
C SER A 80 -9.32 -8.50 -14.85
N ILE A 81 -8.80 -9.01 -13.74
CA ILE A 81 -8.71 -8.28 -12.47
C ILE A 81 -7.26 -7.84 -12.26
N GLU A 82 -7.06 -6.55 -12.00
CA GLU A 82 -5.76 -5.89 -11.88
C GLU A 82 -5.65 -5.16 -10.54
N GLU A 83 -4.42 -4.87 -10.12
CA GLU A 83 -4.20 -3.97 -8.99
C GLU A 83 -4.70 -2.56 -9.33
N ASN A 84 -5.39 -1.93 -8.38
CA ASN A 84 -5.82 -0.55 -8.55
C ASN A 84 -4.70 0.41 -8.14
N LEU A 85 -3.97 0.91 -9.13
CA LEU A 85 -2.87 1.85 -8.92
C LEU A 85 -3.33 3.32 -8.79
N ASP A 86 -4.59 3.62 -9.14
CA ASP A 86 -5.14 4.97 -9.05
C ASP A 86 -6.08 5.08 -7.83
N PRO A 87 -5.65 5.74 -6.75
CA PRO A 87 -6.45 5.86 -5.53
C PRO A 87 -7.69 6.74 -5.71
N PHE A 88 -7.82 7.48 -6.81
CA PHE A 88 -8.97 8.35 -7.08
C PHE A 88 -10.07 7.67 -7.89
N VAL A 89 -9.81 6.46 -8.41
CA VAL A 89 -10.79 5.67 -9.17
C VAL A 89 -11.23 4.50 -8.30
N HIS A 90 -12.51 4.47 -7.97
CA HIS A 90 -13.12 3.38 -7.22
C HIS A 90 -13.79 2.39 -8.17
N TYR A 91 -13.65 1.10 -7.89
CA TYR A 91 -14.29 0.03 -8.66
C TYR A 91 -15.36 -0.65 -7.83
N TYR A 92 -16.49 -0.94 -8.49
CA TYR A 92 -17.59 -1.66 -7.88
C TYR A 92 -18.00 -2.81 -8.78
N LEU A 93 -18.18 -3.99 -8.19
CA LEU A 93 -18.55 -5.22 -8.89
C LEU A 93 -20.00 -5.59 -8.56
N LEU A 94 -20.76 -6.04 -9.56
CA LEU A 94 -22.14 -6.50 -9.39
C LEU A 94 -22.19 -7.66 -8.40
N ASP A 95 -23.03 -7.51 -7.38
CA ASP A 95 -23.09 -8.43 -6.25
C ASP A 95 -24.48 -9.05 -6.11
N LYS A 96 -24.59 -10.30 -6.59
CA LYS A 96 -25.84 -11.06 -6.71
C LYS A 96 -26.33 -11.75 -5.42
N ARG A 97 -25.57 -11.72 -4.31
CA ARG A 97 -25.98 -12.43 -3.08
C ARG A 97 -27.33 -11.91 -2.54
N ILE A 98 -28.23 -12.79 -2.14
CA ILE A 98 -29.45 -12.37 -1.43
C ILE A 98 -29.08 -11.89 -0.03
N THR A 99 -29.12 -10.59 0.23
CA THR A 99 -29.07 -10.05 1.60
C THR A 99 -30.17 -9.03 1.80
N ALA A 100 -30.81 -9.03 2.98
CA ALA A 100 -31.92 -8.14 3.30
C ALA A 100 -31.57 -6.64 3.30
N SER A 101 -30.28 -6.27 3.26
CA SER A 101 -29.84 -4.87 3.27
C SER A 101 -29.67 -4.30 1.85
N LYS A 102 -30.30 -3.14 1.60
CA LYS A 102 -30.04 -2.29 0.43
C LYS A 102 -28.72 -1.53 0.52
N GLN A 103 -28.04 -1.55 1.67
CA GLN A 103 -26.79 -0.82 1.85
C GLN A 103 -25.62 -1.60 1.27
N CYS A 104 -24.79 -0.92 0.48
CA CYS A 104 -23.50 -1.43 0.03
C CYS A 104 -22.63 -1.69 1.27
N PRO A 105 -22.23 -2.94 1.56
CA PRO A 105 -21.36 -3.21 2.70
C PRO A 105 -20.01 -2.51 2.50
N SER A 106 -19.35 -2.18 3.62
CA SER A 106 -17.92 -1.84 3.63
C SER A 106 -17.11 -2.86 2.83
N GLY A 107 -16.04 -2.38 2.19
CA GLY A 107 -15.32 -3.03 1.09
C GLY A 107 -15.24 -4.55 1.15
N ARG A 108 -15.47 -5.19 0.00
CA ARG A 108 -15.46 -6.63 -0.16
C ARG A 108 -14.32 -7.04 -1.07
N THR A 109 -13.86 -8.27 -0.89
CA THR A 109 -12.92 -8.87 -1.83
C THR A 109 -13.67 -9.41 -3.05
N VAL A 110 -12.98 -9.56 -4.17
CA VAL A 110 -13.58 -10.09 -5.40
C VAL A 110 -14.18 -11.47 -5.14
N ARG A 111 -13.44 -12.40 -4.51
CA ARG A 111 -13.95 -13.77 -4.25
C ARG A 111 -15.25 -13.80 -3.44
N GLN A 112 -15.36 -12.97 -2.40
CA GLN A 112 -16.57 -12.89 -1.56
C GLN A 112 -17.81 -12.46 -2.33
N ILE A 113 -17.65 -11.61 -3.35
CA ILE A 113 -18.76 -11.20 -4.22
C ILE A 113 -19.18 -12.37 -5.12
N LEU A 114 -18.20 -13.10 -5.65
CA LEU A 114 -18.43 -14.20 -6.59
C LEU A 114 -19.07 -15.45 -5.95
N GLU A 115 -19.08 -15.57 -4.62
CA GLU A 115 -19.82 -16.61 -3.89
C GLU A 115 -21.33 -16.59 -4.20
N GLY A 116 -21.89 -15.41 -4.51
CA GLY A 116 -23.31 -15.26 -4.86
C GLY A 116 -23.69 -15.69 -6.27
N ILE A 117 -22.70 -16.02 -7.13
CA ILE A 117 -22.95 -16.32 -8.54
C ILE A 117 -23.65 -17.68 -8.72
N SER A 118 -23.68 -18.56 -7.72
CA SER A 118 -24.45 -19.82 -7.84
C SER A 118 -25.95 -19.61 -8.10
N GLN A 119 -26.45 -18.39 -7.90
CA GLN A 119 -27.83 -17.98 -8.15
C GLN A 119 -28.05 -17.39 -9.55
N CYS A 120 -27.02 -17.35 -10.38
CA CYS A 120 -27.10 -16.85 -11.74
C CYS A 120 -27.69 -17.89 -12.69
N GLU A 121 -28.62 -17.45 -13.54
CA GLU A 121 -29.10 -18.23 -14.68
C GLU A 121 -28.04 -18.22 -15.80
N GLU A 122 -27.77 -19.37 -16.41
CA GLU A 122 -26.70 -19.52 -17.41
C GLU A 122 -26.93 -18.70 -18.70
N GLU A 123 -28.18 -18.36 -19.02
CA GLU A 123 -28.56 -17.59 -20.22
C GLU A 123 -28.44 -16.07 -20.04
N ASP A 124 -28.27 -15.57 -18.81
CA ASP A 124 -28.07 -14.14 -18.57
C ASP A 124 -26.64 -13.73 -18.96
N LYS A 125 -26.52 -12.85 -19.97
CA LYS A 125 -25.24 -12.29 -20.45
C LYS A 125 -24.38 -11.72 -19.31
N VAL A 126 -25.01 -11.11 -18.31
CA VAL A 126 -24.30 -10.56 -17.14
C VAL A 126 -23.71 -11.69 -16.30
N CYS A 127 -24.48 -12.76 -16.11
CA CYS A 127 -24.05 -13.94 -15.38
C CYS A 127 -22.92 -14.68 -16.11
N MET A 128 -22.99 -14.81 -17.43
CA MET A 128 -21.89 -15.37 -18.24
C MET A 128 -20.57 -14.63 -18.00
N GLU A 129 -20.60 -13.30 -17.95
CA GLU A 129 -19.41 -12.49 -17.67
C GLU A 129 -18.94 -12.64 -16.21
N LEU A 130 -19.86 -12.65 -15.24
CA LEU A 130 -19.52 -12.95 -13.84
C LEU A 130 -18.87 -14.33 -13.66
N HIS A 131 -19.33 -15.34 -14.41
CA HIS A 131 -18.68 -16.66 -14.46
C HIS A 131 -17.28 -16.62 -15.07
N LYS A 132 -16.97 -15.70 -16.01
CA LYS A 132 -15.60 -15.47 -16.47
C LYS A 132 -14.72 -14.91 -15.36
N ILE A 133 -15.21 -13.95 -14.58
CA ILE A 133 -14.47 -13.44 -13.40
C ILE A 133 -14.22 -14.58 -12.40
N LYS A 134 -15.21 -15.45 -12.18
CA LYS A 134 -15.05 -16.63 -11.33
C LYS A 134 -13.97 -17.57 -11.84
N ARG A 135 -13.96 -17.90 -13.14
CA ARG A 135 -12.91 -18.75 -13.73
C ARG A 135 -11.52 -18.11 -13.61
N HIS A 136 -11.41 -16.81 -13.86
CA HIS A 136 -10.20 -16.02 -13.61
C HIS A 136 -9.73 -16.16 -12.14
N CYS A 137 -10.64 -15.98 -11.18
CA CYS A 137 -10.34 -16.15 -9.77
C CYS A 137 -9.93 -17.59 -9.41
N ASP A 138 -10.58 -18.59 -9.99
CA ASP A 138 -10.27 -20.00 -9.72
C ASP A 138 -8.89 -20.38 -10.30
N ALA A 139 -8.45 -19.71 -11.38
CA ALA A 139 -7.13 -19.84 -11.97
C ALA A 139 -6.00 -19.17 -11.17
N VAL A 140 -6.34 -18.15 -10.38
CA VAL A 140 -5.44 -17.46 -9.47
C VAL A 140 -5.36 -18.23 -8.15
N ASN A 141 -4.20 -18.23 -7.49
CA ASN A 141 -4.01 -18.86 -6.17
C ASN A 141 -5.19 -18.56 -5.22
N VAL A 142 -5.76 -19.60 -4.62
CA VAL A 142 -6.94 -19.55 -3.74
C VAL A 142 -6.76 -18.57 -2.58
N LEU A 143 -5.51 -18.37 -2.12
CA LEU A 143 -5.19 -17.43 -1.03
C LEU A 143 -5.30 -15.96 -1.44
N ASN A 144 -5.27 -15.65 -2.74
CA ASN A 144 -5.46 -14.29 -3.22
C ASN A 144 -6.96 -13.98 -3.31
N VAL A 145 -7.48 -13.30 -2.29
CA VAL A 145 -8.90 -12.95 -2.13
C VAL A 145 -9.42 -11.99 -3.22
N ASP A 146 -8.52 -11.24 -3.84
CA ASP A 146 -8.80 -10.23 -4.85
C ASP A 146 -8.48 -10.69 -6.28
N CYS A 147 -8.07 -11.95 -6.43
CA CYS A 147 -7.86 -12.58 -7.74
C CYS A 147 -6.86 -11.87 -8.65
N HIS A 148 -5.86 -11.18 -8.08
CA HIS A 148 -4.75 -10.66 -8.87
C HIS A 148 -3.83 -11.80 -9.30
N CYS A 149 -3.42 -11.79 -10.57
CA CYS A 149 -2.22 -12.53 -10.92
C CYS A 149 -1.04 -11.96 -10.12
N PRO A 150 -0.01 -12.77 -9.83
CA PRO A 150 1.25 -12.25 -9.31
C PRO A 150 1.78 -11.10 -10.17
N PRO A 151 2.61 -10.20 -9.61
CA PRO A 151 3.24 -9.14 -10.37
C PRO A 151 3.82 -9.66 -11.70
N HIS A 152 3.62 -8.88 -12.78
CA HIS A 152 4.09 -9.19 -14.14
C HIS A 152 3.49 -10.44 -14.81
N GLN A 153 2.41 -11.00 -14.24
CA GLN A 153 1.63 -12.04 -14.89
C GLN A 153 0.27 -11.47 -15.34
N LYS A 154 -0.25 -11.99 -16.46
CA LYS A 154 -1.59 -11.71 -16.94
C LYS A 154 -2.35 -13.03 -17.09
N VAL A 155 -3.66 -12.98 -16.93
CA VAL A 155 -4.49 -14.14 -17.28
C VAL A 155 -4.51 -14.29 -18.79
N ILE A 156 -4.24 -15.51 -19.24
CA ILE A 156 -4.43 -15.94 -20.61
C ILE A 156 -5.52 -17.00 -20.64
N ASP A 157 -6.34 -16.95 -21.69
CA ASP A 157 -7.23 -18.05 -22.05
C ASP A 157 -6.42 -19.06 -22.87
N ASP A 158 -6.05 -20.18 -22.24
CA ASP A 158 -5.36 -21.29 -22.89
C ASP A 158 -6.36 -22.43 -23.12
N ASN A 159 -7.06 -22.38 -24.25
CA ASN A 159 -8.06 -23.37 -24.66
C ASN A 159 -9.22 -23.52 -23.65
N GLY A 160 -9.78 -22.42 -23.16
CA GLY A 160 -10.89 -22.37 -22.23
C GLY A 160 -10.48 -22.51 -20.76
N LYS A 161 -9.18 -22.59 -20.48
CA LYS A 161 -8.61 -22.58 -19.14
C LYS A 161 -7.85 -21.28 -18.93
N ASP A 162 -8.42 -20.44 -18.10
CA ASP A 162 -7.74 -19.24 -17.60
C ASP A 162 -6.53 -19.68 -16.76
N ARG A 163 -5.37 -19.06 -16.98
CA ARG A 163 -4.19 -19.20 -16.11
C ARG A 163 -3.38 -17.93 -16.08
N CYS A 164 -2.78 -17.62 -14.93
CA CYS A 164 -1.78 -16.56 -14.87
C CYS A 164 -0.50 -17.03 -15.58
N SER A 165 -0.10 -16.28 -16.60
CA SER A 165 1.15 -16.48 -17.30
C SER A 165 2.00 -15.21 -17.24
N ALA A 166 3.30 -15.39 -17.09
CA ALA A 166 4.24 -14.28 -17.12
C ALA A 166 4.34 -13.72 -18.53
N VAL A 167 4.39 -12.39 -18.65
CA VAL A 167 4.40 -11.70 -19.95
C VAL A 167 5.75 -11.03 -20.16
N ILE A 168 6.33 -11.24 -21.34
CA ILE A 168 7.47 -10.49 -21.82
C ILE A 168 7.03 -9.44 -22.83
N THR A 169 7.63 -8.26 -22.77
CA THR A 169 7.43 -7.21 -23.79
C THR A 169 8.68 -7.13 -24.64
N ARG A 170 8.54 -7.42 -25.94
CA ARG A 170 9.63 -7.35 -26.92
C ARG A 170 9.95 -5.88 -27.25
N LYS A 171 11.11 -5.64 -27.86
CA LYS A 171 11.58 -4.29 -28.24
C LYS A 171 10.64 -3.55 -29.21
N ASP A 172 9.85 -4.29 -29.97
CA ASP A 172 8.83 -3.76 -30.89
C ASP A 172 7.47 -3.48 -30.21
N GLY A 173 7.38 -3.68 -28.88
CA GLY A 173 6.16 -3.50 -28.09
C GLY A 173 5.22 -4.70 -28.10
N THR A 174 5.54 -5.78 -28.81
CA THR A 174 4.71 -6.99 -28.80
C THR A 174 4.82 -7.72 -27.46
N GLU A 175 3.69 -8.26 -26.98
CA GLU A 175 3.64 -9.08 -25.78
C GLU A 175 3.68 -10.56 -26.16
N GLU A 176 4.51 -11.33 -25.46
CA GLU A 176 4.59 -12.78 -25.57
C GLU A 176 4.42 -13.42 -24.20
N TYR A 177 3.61 -14.48 -24.15
CA TYR A 177 3.28 -15.18 -22.91
C TYR A 177 4.22 -16.35 -22.69
N CYS A 178 4.73 -16.47 -21.47
CA CYS A 178 5.61 -17.56 -21.12
C CYS A 178 4.84 -18.90 -21.06
N PRO A 179 5.45 -20.01 -21.51
CA PRO A 179 4.86 -21.32 -21.33
C PRO A 179 4.67 -21.65 -19.83
N GLU A 180 3.86 -22.65 -19.53
CA GLU A 180 3.66 -23.07 -18.14
C GLU A 180 5.00 -23.38 -17.46
N PHE A 181 5.12 -23.02 -16.18
CA PHE A 181 6.34 -23.19 -15.38
C PHE A 181 7.58 -22.43 -15.89
N HIS A 182 7.41 -21.49 -16.81
CA HIS A 182 8.49 -20.57 -17.19
C HIS A 182 8.41 -19.30 -16.36
N ALA A 183 9.58 -18.73 -16.06
CA ALA A 183 9.74 -17.41 -15.46
C ALA A 183 10.27 -16.45 -16.52
N VAL A 184 10.02 -15.15 -16.33
CA VAL A 184 10.65 -14.12 -17.17
C VAL A 184 12.04 -13.82 -16.63
N TRP A 185 13.00 -13.86 -17.53
CA TRP A 185 14.37 -13.45 -17.30
C TRP A 185 14.69 -12.27 -18.22
N LYS A 186 15.67 -11.47 -17.83
CA LYS A 186 16.20 -10.36 -18.62
C LYS A 186 17.72 -10.45 -18.71
N ASP A 187 18.25 -10.16 -19.89
CA ASP A 187 19.66 -9.91 -20.13
C ASP A 187 19.85 -8.51 -20.78
N LYS A 188 21.04 -8.24 -21.30
CA LYS A 188 21.34 -6.97 -22.00
C LYS A 188 20.51 -6.75 -23.28
N ASP A 189 19.97 -7.81 -23.86
CA ASP A 189 19.27 -7.81 -25.14
C ASP A 189 17.74 -7.73 -24.99
N GLY A 190 17.20 -8.07 -23.82
CA GLY A 190 15.80 -7.90 -23.46
C GLY A 190 15.24 -8.99 -22.54
N GLU A 191 13.92 -9.10 -22.48
CA GLU A 191 13.21 -10.13 -21.72
C GLU A 191 13.01 -11.42 -22.52
N PHE A 192 13.01 -12.57 -21.84
CA PHE A 192 12.76 -13.88 -22.42
C PHE A 192 12.18 -14.87 -21.37
N CYS A 193 11.46 -15.88 -21.86
CA CYS A 193 10.89 -16.93 -21.01
C CYS A 193 11.87 -18.09 -20.81
N CYS A 194 12.04 -18.53 -19.56
CA CYS A 194 12.92 -19.65 -19.22
C CYS A 194 12.23 -20.63 -18.27
N GLY A 195 12.37 -21.93 -18.54
CA GLY A 195 11.82 -22.99 -17.69
C GLY A 195 12.47 -23.00 -16.29
N LYS A 196 11.65 -23.13 -15.24
CA LYS A 196 12.11 -23.15 -13.83
C LYS A 196 13.14 -24.25 -13.49
N LYS A 197 13.28 -25.29 -14.32
CA LYS A 197 14.11 -26.48 -14.06
C LYS A 197 15.50 -26.47 -14.71
N SER A 198 15.86 -25.46 -15.49
CA SER A 198 17.13 -25.44 -16.20
C SER A 198 17.89 -24.14 -15.93
N GLY A 199 18.98 -24.21 -15.15
CA GLY A 199 19.95 -23.11 -15.03
C GLY A 199 20.74 -22.83 -16.32
N SER A 200 20.16 -23.08 -17.50
CA SER A 200 20.82 -23.04 -18.81
C SER A 200 20.13 -22.14 -19.85
N CYS A 201 19.17 -21.32 -19.44
CA CYS A 201 18.47 -20.44 -20.40
C CYS A 201 19.23 -19.16 -20.75
N CYS A 202 20.18 -18.72 -19.92
CA CYS A 202 21.07 -17.65 -20.36
C CYS A 202 21.85 -18.18 -21.58
N ARG A 203 21.99 -17.37 -22.64
CA ARG A 203 22.86 -17.74 -23.77
C ARG A 203 24.26 -18.02 -23.23
N ARG A 204 24.98 -18.95 -23.86
CA ARG A 204 26.40 -19.17 -23.54
C ARG A 204 27.08 -17.80 -23.67
N ASP A 205 27.75 -17.38 -22.60
CA ASP A 205 28.46 -16.09 -22.45
C ASP A 205 27.61 -14.85 -22.10
N THR A 206 26.30 -14.98 -21.78
CA THR A 206 25.53 -13.88 -21.18
C THR A 206 25.12 -14.17 -19.75
N PHE A 207 25.24 -13.15 -18.89
CA PHE A 207 24.64 -13.17 -17.55
C PHE A 207 23.20 -12.68 -17.65
N CYS A 208 22.28 -13.35 -16.99
CA CYS A 208 20.87 -13.01 -17.00
C CYS A 208 20.30 -13.03 -15.58
N CYS A 209 19.36 -12.13 -15.33
CA CYS A 209 18.64 -11.99 -14.06
C CYS A 209 17.16 -12.27 -14.27
N ARG A 210 16.41 -12.48 -13.19
CA ARG A 210 14.95 -12.50 -13.29
C ARG A 210 14.44 -11.11 -13.70
N LYS A 211 13.23 -11.04 -14.26
CA LYS A 211 12.60 -9.76 -14.65
C LYS A 211 12.61 -8.74 -13.51
N GLU A 212 12.38 -9.22 -12.29
CA GLU A 212 12.31 -8.44 -11.05
C GLU A 212 13.70 -8.14 -10.45
N GLU A 213 14.78 -8.38 -11.18
CA GLU A 213 16.15 -8.20 -10.68
C GLU A 213 16.99 -7.35 -11.62
N THR A 214 17.50 -6.21 -11.17
CA THR A 214 18.49 -5.42 -11.90
C THR A 214 19.88 -6.07 -11.93
N MET A 215 20.58 -5.87 -13.04
CA MET A 215 21.96 -6.34 -13.21
C MET A 215 22.93 -5.32 -12.60
N GLY A 216 23.65 -5.72 -11.56
CA GLY A 216 24.79 -5.01 -10.97
C GLY A 216 26.12 -5.58 -11.44
N THR A 217 27.22 -4.87 -11.16
CA THR A 217 28.59 -5.38 -11.43
C THR A 217 29.52 -5.14 -10.24
N ASP A 218 30.39 -6.10 -9.93
CA ASP A 218 31.48 -6.02 -8.96
C ASP A 218 32.78 -6.43 -9.64
N GLY A 219 33.70 -5.49 -9.88
CA GLY A 219 34.96 -5.79 -10.57
C GLY A 219 34.77 -6.47 -11.93
N GLY A 220 33.70 -6.13 -12.66
CA GLY A 220 33.35 -6.74 -13.96
C GLY A 220 32.58 -8.06 -13.88
N LYS A 221 32.41 -8.65 -12.68
CA LYS A 221 31.53 -9.82 -12.50
C LYS A 221 30.09 -9.35 -12.27
N PRO A 222 29.12 -9.82 -13.08
CA PRO A 222 27.73 -9.38 -12.95
C PRO A 222 26.99 -10.11 -11.81
N TYR A 223 26.05 -9.42 -11.19
CA TYR A 223 25.18 -9.91 -10.10
C TYR A 223 23.74 -9.46 -10.32
N CYS A 224 22.79 -10.21 -9.79
CA CYS A 224 21.37 -9.85 -9.81
C CYS A 224 20.98 -9.26 -8.45
N CYS A 225 20.32 -8.10 -8.48
CA CYS A 225 19.78 -7.43 -7.30
C CYS A 225 18.29 -7.18 -7.50
N PRO A 226 17.45 -7.32 -6.47
CA PRO A 226 16.02 -6.99 -6.59
C PRO A 226 15.78 -5.63 -7.24
N ASP A 227 14.71 -5.50 -8.02
CA ASP A 227 14.34 -4.24 -8.68
C ASP A 227 14.20 -3.11 -7.65
N GLY A 228 14.70 -1.93 -7.99
CA GLY A 228 14.79 -0.80 -7.06
C GLY A 228 15.97 -0.85 -6.08
N THR A 229 16.82 -1.88 -6.13
CA THR A 229 18.07 -1.95 -5.35
C THR A 229 19.30 -1.94 -6.26
N THR A 230 20.46 -1.72 -5.66
CA THR A 230 21.75 -1.69 -6.35
C THR A 230 22.77 -2.50 -5.57
N PHE A 231 23.66 -3.18 -6.29
CA PHE A 231 24.75 -3.92 -5.68
C PHE A 231 25.67 -2.99 -4.87
N ARG A 232 25.89 -3.30 -3.59
CA ARG A 232 26.76 -2.53 -2.67
C ARG A 232 27.93 -3.34 -2.11
N GLY A 233 28.10 -4.59 -2.54
CA GLY A 233 29.22 -5.44 -2.15
C GLY A 233 28.79 -6.86 -1.82
N ARG A 234 29.66 -7.59 -1.12
CA ARG A 234 29.43 -8.99 -0.73
C ARG A 234 29.50 -9.20 0.78
N HIS A 235 28.75 -10.20 1.25
CA HIS A 235 28.86 -10.77 2.60
C HIS A 235 28.77 -12.29 2.46
N ASP A 236 29.79 -13.00 2.97
CA ASP A 236 29.91 -14.47 2.86
C ASP A 236 29.74 -15.01 1.43
N GLY A 237 30.24 -14.25 0.44
CA GLY A 237 30.17 -14.61 -0.99
C GLY A 237 28.86 -14.27 -1.68
N GLU A 238 27.83 -13.85 -0.95
CA GLU A 238 26.54 -13.42 -1.50
C GLU A 238 26.52 -11.91 -1.80
N ALA A 239 25.75 -11.51 -2.82
CA ALA A 239 25.55 -10.11 -3.16
C ALA A 239 24.68 -9.41 -2.09
N VAL A 240 25.12 -8.24 -1.66
CA VAL A 240 24.33 -7.34 -0.81
C VAL A 240 23.81 -6.21 -1.67
N CYS A 241 22.50 -6.20 -1.85
CA CYS A 241 21.79 -5.21 -2.64
C CYS A 241 21.07 -4.23 -1.71
N CYS A 242 21.23 -2.93 -1.94
CA CYS A 242 20.62 -1.88 -1.13
C CYS A 242 19.82 -0.90 -2.00
N PRO A 243 18.74 -0.31 -1.47
CA PRO A 243 18.09 0.85 -2.08
C PRO A 243 19.09 1.99 -2.34
N PRO A 244 18.83 2.89 -3.31
CA PRO A 244 19.75 3.98 -3.68
C PRO A 244 20.14 4.91 -2.53
N GLU A 245 19.24 5.10 -1.55
CA GLU A 245 19.43 5.95 -0.37
C GLU A 245 19.99 5.23 0.85
N MET A 246 20.45 3.99 0.67
CA MET A 246 21.05 3.19 1.72
C MET A 246 22.46 2.73 1.35
N ASP A 247 23.30 2.66 2.37
CA ASP A 247 24.64 2.12 2.30
C ASP A 247 24.69 0.76 2.99
N ARG A 248 25.51 -0.14 2.44
CA ARG A 248 25.81 -1.42 3.07
C ARG A 248 26.55 -1.19 4.38
N VAL A 249 26.12 -1.89 5.42
CA VAL A 249 26.87 -1.95 6.68
C VAL A 249 28.05 -2.91 6.51
N GLU A 250 29.26 -2.41 6.77
CA GLU A 250 30.49 -3.20 6.57
C GLU A 250 30.46 -4.51 7.37
N GLY A 251 30.84 -5.62 6.70
CA GLY A 251 30.82 -6.95 7.30
C GLY A 251 29.42 -7.49 7.61
N ARG A 252 28.34 -6.87 7.11
CA ARG A 252 26.95 -7.31 7.31
C ARG A 252 26.23 -7.46 5.97
N ARG A 253 25.14 -8.25 5.99
CA ARG A 253 24.26 -8.49 4.84
C ARG A 253 23.10 -7.49 4.67
N PHE A 254 23.07 -6.44 5.48
CA PHE A 254 21.98 -5.47 5.52
C PHE A 254 22.48 -4.05 5.31
N CYS A 255 21.53 -3.16 5.02
CA CYS A 255 21.80 -1.78 4.69
C CYS A 255 21.18 -0.84 5.74
N CYS A 256 21.81 0.32 5.91
CA CYS A 256 21.28 1.44 6.67
C CYS A 256 21.13 2.66 5.76
N PRO A 257 20.24 3.61 6.07
CA PRO A 257 20.21 4.89 5.35
C PRO A 257 21.58 5.57 5.36
N LYS A 258 21.90 6.30 4.28
CA LYS A 258 23.14 7.10 4.22
C LYS A 258 23.27 7.98 5.45
N GLY A 259 24.45 7.99 6.07
CA GLY A 259 24.73 8.73 7.31
C GLY A 259 24.24 8.07 8.60
N PHE A 260 23.52 6.95 8.53
CA PHE A 260 23.14 6.16 9.69
C PHE A 260 24.15 5.03 9.93
N LYS A 261 24.36 4.68 11.20
CA LYS A 261 25.21 3.57 11.62
C LYS A 261 24.37 2.52 12.32
N TYR A 262 24.64 1.25 12.05
CA TYR A 262 23.99 0.18 12.80
C TYR A 262 24.47 0.18 14.24
N SER A 263 23.54 0.05 15.18
CA SER A 263 23.82 -0.06 16.61
C SER A 263 23.28 -1.37 17.14
N GLU A 264 24.17 -2.20 17.69
CA GLU A 264 23.80 -3.49 18.32
C GLU A 264 22.88 -3.28 19.53
N ALA A 265 23.10 -2.23 20.32
CA ALA A 265 22.28 -1.93 21.51
C ALA A 265 20.81 -1.61 21.15
N PHE A 266 20.58 -1.00 19.99
CA PHE A 266 19.23 -0.71 19.49
C PHE A 266 18.72 -1.77 18.53
N GLN A 267 19.59 -2.66 18.02
CA GLN A 267 19.34 -3.53 16.87
C GLN A 267 18.79 -2.76 15.64
N LYS A 268 19.15 -1.48 15.49
CA LYS A 268 18.61 -0.54 14.50
C LYS A 268 19.71 0.34 13.90
N CYS A 269 19.41 0.96 12.76
CA CYS A 269 20.24 2.01 12.19
C CYS A 269 19.95 3.33 12.91
N ILE A 270 20.98 3.99 13.43
CA ILE A 270 20.89 5.25 14.19
C ILE A 270 21.66 6.35 13.47
N GLY A 271 21.06 7.53 13.33
CA GLY A 271 21.66 8.70 12.72
C GLY A 271 21.41 9.95 13.55
N ALA A 272 22.37 10.87 13.54
CA ALA A 272 22.16 12.24 14.03
C ALA A 272 21.77 13.10 12.82
N VAL A 273 20.55 13.61 12.84
CA VAL A 273 19.96 14.37 11.72
C VAL A 273 19.97 15.83 12.09
N GLU A 274 20.70 16.63 11.31
CA GLU A 274 20.79 18.07 11.53
C GLU A 274 19.47 18.78 11.22
N PHE A 275 19.14 19.79 12.04
CA PHE A 275 18.07 20.71 11.73
C PHE A 275 18.53 21.64 10.60
N GLY A 276 17.65 21.90 9.64
CA GLY A 276 17.86 22.96 8.66
C GLY A 276 17.81 24.36 9.30
N GLU A 277 17.50 25.37 8.49
CA GLU A 277 17.42 26.76 8.97
C GLU A 277 16.35 26.97 10.07
N LYS A 278 15.29 26.15 10.05
CA LYS A 278 14.20 26.19 11.04
C LYS A 278 14.30 25.01 11.99
N LYS A 279 14.39 25.31 13.28
CA LYS A 279 14.34 24.32 14.37
C LYS A 279 12.89 23.89 14.61
N PRO A 280 12.66 22.65 15.05
CA PRO A 280 11.33 22.20 15.41
C PRO A 280 10.82 22.97 16.64
N GLN A 281 9.63 23.58 16.51
CA GLN A 281 8.99 24.35 17.59
C GLN A 281 8.03 23.51 18.42
N ASN A 282 7.53 22.41 17.85
CA ASN A 282 6.56 21.52 18.47
C ASN A 282 6.88 20.04 18.16
N GLN A 283 6.16 19.13 18.83
CA GLN A 283 6.31 17.68 18.65
C GLN A 283 6.20 17.26 17.18
N LYS A 284 5.19 17.78 16.47
CA LYS A 284 4.91 17.41 15.08
C LYS A 284 6.05 17.77 14.15
N GLU A 285 6.64 18.95 14.32
CA GLU A 285 7.81 19.38 13.57
C GLU A 285 9.05 18.55 13.92
N MET A 286 9.26 18.21 15.19
CA MET A 286 10.37 17.35 15.60
C MET A 286 10.23 15.96 14.95
N MET A 287 9.04 15.36 15.03
CA MET A 287 8.76 14.08 14.39
C MET A 287 9.08 14.11 12.90
N ARG A 288 8.70 15.19 12.21
CA ARG A 288 8.97 15.37 10.79
C ARG A 288 10.46 15.28 10.43
N VAL A 289 11.36 15.80 11.28
CA VAL A 289 12.83 15.73 11.08
C VAL A 289 13.29 14.29 10.81
N CYS A 290 12.77 13.32 11.58
CA CYS A 290 13.11 11.91 11.35
C CYS A 290 12.23 11.26 10.26
N MET A 291 10.95 11.61 10.20
CA MET A 291 10.00 10.99 9.26
C MET A 291 10.32 11.26 7.79
N ASP A 292 10.87 12.43 7.47
CA ASP A 292 11.32 12.77 6.11
C ASP A 292 12.42 11.81 5.60
N LEU A 293 13.14 11.16 6.54
CA LEU A 293 14.14 10.13 6.27
C LEU A 293 13.61 8.70 6.48
N LYS A 294 12.28 8.51 6.53
CA LYS A 294 11.62 7.23 6.84
C LYS A 294 12.15 6.61 8.14
N SER A 295 12.37 7.47 9.13
CA SER A 295 12.91 7.11 10.44
C SER A 295 12.07 7.72 11.55
N LEU A 296 12.33 7.32 12.79
CA LEU A 296 11.62 7.80 13.98
C LEU A 296 12.62 8.29 15.02
N PRO A 297 12.27 9.30 15.83
CA PRO A 297 13.14 9.72 16.93
C PRO A 297 13.52 8.55 17.84
N VAL A 298 14.75 8.54 18.34
CA VAL A 298 15.24 7.42 19.15
C VAL A 298 14.45 7.27 20.45
N LYS A 299 14.07 6.04 20.75
CA LYS A 299 13.56 5.59 22.05
C LYS A 299 14.70 4.93 22.82
N ILE A 300 14.97 5.36 24.06
CA ILE A 300 16.06 4.83 24.89
C ILE A 300 15.47 4.10 26.10
N GLU A 301 15.64 2.79 26.13
CA GLU A 301 15.00 1.89 27.10
C GLU A 301 15.98 1.37 28.16
N ASN A 302 17.29 1.63 28.00
CA ASN A 302 18.32 1.23 28.96
C ASN A 302 19.63 2.05 28.83
N GLU A 303 20.54 1.84 29.77
CA GLU A 303 21.85 2.54 29.83
C GLU A 303 22.77 2.20 28.65
N GLU A 304 22.68 0.98 28.12
CA GLU A 304 23.50 0.54 26.98
C GLU A 304 23.11 1.33 25.72
N GLN A 305 21.82 1.43 25.42
CA GLN A 305 21.28 2.26 24.35
C GLN A 305 21.64 3.74 24.53
N ASN A 306 21.52 4.27 25.76
CA ASN A 306 21.92 5.64 26.04
C ASN A 306 23.42 5.84 25.77
N THR A 307 24.26 4.87 26.09
CA THR A 307 25.71 4.90 25.84
C THR A 307 26.04 4.76 24.35
N ALA A 308 25.31 3.94 23.60
CA ALA A 308 25.55 3.67 22.19
C ALA A 308 25.36 4.88 21.26
N LEU A 309 24.69 5.95 21.71
CA LEU A 309 24.61 7.22 20.98
C LEU A 309 25.92 8.04 21.02
N GLY A 310 26.95 7.59 21.74
CA GLY A 310 28.26 8.24 21.80
C GLY A 310 28.26 9.54 22.59
N SER A 311 29.24 10.42 22.33
CA SER A 311 29.44 11.70 23.01
C SER A 311 28.73 12.90 22.35
N SER A 312 27.93 12.66 21.32
CA SER A 312 27.13 13.71 20.68
C SER A 312 25.89 14.04 21.51
N GLY A 313 25.49 15.31 21.56
CA GLY A 313 24.30 15.76 22.29
C GLY A 313 23.20 16.29 21.38
N GLY A 314 22.00 15.70 21.43
CA GLY A 314 20.91 15.97 20.49
C GLY A 314 19.55 15.60 21.07
N ILE A 315 18.48 16.04 20.40
CA ILE A 315 17.11 15.73 20.82
C ILE A 315 16.86 14.22 20.66
N ILE A 316 16.20 13.63 21.66
CA ILE A 316 15.71 12.25 21.62
C ILE A 316 14.18 12.22 21.55
N GLY A 317 13.56 11.06 21.31
CA GLY A 317 12.11 10.94 21.12
C GLY A 317 11.25 11.17 22.37
N LEU A 318 11.85 11.48 23.53
CA LEU A 318 11.12 11.74 24.77
C LEU A 318 10.66 13.20 24.82
N HIS A 319 9.36 13.43 25.00
CA HIS A 319 8.77 14.78 24.95
C HIS A 319 7.42 14.82 25.69
N ILE A 320 6.89 16.01 25.95
CA ILE A 320 5.51 16.21 26.41
C ILE A 320 4.58 16.20 25.18
N PRO A 321 3.57 15.30 25.12
CA PRO A 321 2.66 15.23 23.98
C PRO A 321 1.87 16.54 23.75
N GLU A 322 1.49 16.78 22.49
CA GLU A 322 0.65 17.93 22.14
C GLU A 322 -0.66 17.95 22.94
N GLY A 323 -1.07 19.14 23.37
CA GLY A 323 -2.26 19.35 24.21
C GLY A 323 -2.12 18.93 25.68
N HIS A 324 -0.97 18.37 26.10
CA HIS A 324 -0.72 18.04 27.49
C HIS A 324 0.03 19.16 28.21
N GLU A 325 -0.33 19.40 29.47
CA GLU A 325 0.41 20.31 30.32
C GLU A 325 1.78 19.71 30.68
N TRP A 326 2.75 20.61 30.89
CA TRP A 326 4.05 20.18 31.37
C TRP A 326 3.91 19.54 32.75
N GLY A 327 4.56 18.38 32.91
CA GLY A 327 4.64 17.69 34.18
C GLY A 327 5.77 16.68 34.12
N LYS A 328 6.48 16.48 35.24
CA LYS A 328 7.63 15.55 35.32
C LYS A 328 7.27 14.13 34.91
N THR A 329 6.00 13.73 35.11
CA THR A 329 5.45 12.41 34.77
C THR A 329 4.75 12.37 33.41
N ASN A 330 4.69 13.48 32.67
CA ASN A 330 3.92 13.60 31.43
C ASN A 330 4.77 13.35 30.17
N PHE A 331 6.07 13.10 30.31
CA PHE A 331 6.94 12.75 29.19
C PHE A 331 6.55 11.38 28.62
N ARG A 332 6.44 11.29 27.29
CA ARG A 332 6.13 10.08 26.53
C ARG A 332 7.09 9.90 25.37
N TRP A 333 7.32 8.65 24.98
CA TRP A 333 8.06 8.35 23.76
C TRP A 333 7.23 8.65 22.52
N SER A 334 7.80 9.39 21.58
CA SER A 334 7.09 9.82 20.36
C SER A 334 6.76 8.68 19.38
N VAL A 335 7.39 7.52 19.57
CA VAL A 335 7.24 6.35 18.70
C VAL A 335 5.94 5.58 19.00
N ASP A 336 5.58 5.45 20.27
CA ASP A 336 4.50 4.57 20.73
C ASP A 336 3.63 5.17 21.84
N GLY A 337 3.93 6.40 22.28
CA GLY A 337 3.21 7.07 23.37
C GLY A 337 3.45 6.45 24.75
N SER A 338 4.40 5.53 24.90
CA SER A 338 4.67 4.85 26.17
C SER A 338 5.40 5.75 27.17
N GLU A 339 5.25 5.43 28.47
CA GLU A 339 6.02 6.03 29.55
C GLU A 339 7.47 5.51 29.55
N PRO A 340 8.45 6.35 29.93
CA PRO A 340 9.84 5.90 30.01
C PRO A 340 10.06 4.94 31.19
N THR A 341 10.52 3.73 30.89
CA THR A 341 11.00 2.76 31.89
C THR A 341 12.44 3.03 32.33
N PHE A 342 13.18 3.80 31.54
CA PHE A 342 14.53 4.25 31.82
C PHE A 342 14.62 5.76 31.58
N THR A 343 15.24 6.46 32.52
CA THR A 343 15.58 7.87 32.37
C THR A 343 16.99 8.14 32.88
N LYS A 344 17.65 9.15 32.30
CA LYS A 344 18.95 9.63 32.78
C LYS A 344 18.97 11.14 32.93
N TRP A 345 17.94 11.67 33.58
CA TRP A 345 17.85 13.11 33.87
C TRP A 345 19.10 13.59 34.62
N ALA A 346 19.58 14.77 34.25
CA ALA A 346 20.63 15.44 34.99
C ALA A 346 20.11 15.85 36.39
N PRO A 347 21.01 16.09 37.37
CA PRO A 347 20.59 16.53 38.68
C PRO A 347 19.74 17.81 38.61
N GLY A 348 18.48 17.70 39.04
CA GLY A 348 17.52 18.81 39.03
C GLY A 348 16.56 18.81 37.83
N ASP A 349 16.74 17.94 36.83
CA ASP A 349 15.86 17.82 35.67
C ASP A 349 14.85 16.65 35.81
N PRO A 350 13.71 16.68 35.09
CA PRO A 350 13.21 17.81 34.31
C PRO A 350 12.65 18.91 35.22
N ASN A 351 12.78 20.18 34.83
CA ASN A 351 12.44 21.33 35.69
C ASN A 351 11.65 22.47 35.01
N ASN A 352 11.46 22.47 33.70
CA ASN A 352 10.80 23.55 32.97
C ASN A 352 11.34 24.94 33.36
N LEU A 353 12.66 25.12 33.36
CA LEU A 353 13.32 26.30 33.89
C LEU A 353 12.76 27.60 33.29
N LEU A 354 12.33 27.55 32.02
CA LEU A 354 11.80 28.69 31.28
C LEU A 354 10.28 28.88 31.43
N GLY A 355 9.56 27.92 32.02
CA GLY A 355 8.15 27.98 32.45
C GLY A 355 7.24 28.96 31.69
N ASN A 356 7.20 30.20 32.17
CA ASN A 356 6.32 31.27 31.68
C ASN A 356 6.68 31.84 30.30
N GLN A 357 7.92 31.67 29.84
CA GLN A 357 8.41 32.22 28.57
C GLN A 357 8.24 31.23 27.41
N SER A 358 8.49 29.94 27.66
CA SER A 358 8.30 28.86 26.69
C SER A 358 8.47 27.51 27.39
N THR A 359 7.45 26.67 27.31
CA THR A 359 7.43 25.34 27.91
C THR A 359 8.52 24.43 27.32
N GLU A 360 9.32 23.82 28.20
CA GLU A 360 10.35 22.85 27.82
C GLU A 360 9.73 21.48 27.54
N ILE A 361 9.27 21.29 26.31
CA ILE A 361 8.53 20.10 25.88
C ILE A 361 9.42 18.99 25.30
N PHE A 362 10.68 19.26 24.95
CA PHE A 362 11.59 18.28 24.36
C PHE A 362 12.62 17.78 25.36
N THR A 363 13.21 16.61 25.09
CA THR A 363 14.35 16.10 25.86
C THR A 363 15.64 16.19 25.05
N LEU A 364 16.63 16.91 25.58
CA LEU A 364 17.99 16.96 25.04
C LEU A 364 18.88 15.98 25.81
N ARG A 365 19.49 15.03 25.10
CA ARG A 365 20.60 14.25 25.63
C ARG A 365 21.88 15.05 25.46
N ARG A 366 22.64 15.25 26.54
CA ARG A 366 23.92 15.98 26.54
C ARG A 366 25.11 15.05 26.16
N PRO A 367 26.28 15.62 25.82
CA PRO A 367 27.51 14.85 25.59
C PRO A 367 27.93 13.93 26.76
N ASP A 368 27.62 14.33 28.00
CA ASP A 368 27.84 13.52 29.22
C ASP A 368 26.79 12.41 29.43
N ARG A 369 25.90 12.23 28.43
CA ARG A 369 24.82 11.23 28.36
C ARG A 369 23.64 11.47 29.28
N SER A 370 23.66 12.52 30.10
CA SER A 370 22.51 12.92 30.91
C SER A 370 21.49 13.71 30.09
N TRP A 371 20.25 13.79 30.57
CA TRP A 371 19.11 14.37 29.86
C TRP A 371 18.62 15.63 30.58
N ILE A 372 18.21 16.64 29.82
CA ILE A 372 17.57 17.85 30.33
C ILE A 372 16.33 18.14 29.48
N ASP A 373 15.29 18.74 30.05
CA ASP A 373 14.17 19.26 29.27
C ASP A 373 14.55 20.61 28.64
N VAL A 374 14.08 20.83 27.43
CA VAL A 374 14.41 22.01 26.62
C VAL A 374 13.23 22.44 25.76
N ASN A 375 13.27 23.69 25.30
CA ASN A 375 12.42 24.21 24.25
C ASN A 375 13.25 24.57 23.00
N TYR A 376 12.57 25.09 21.97
CA TYR A 376 13.17 25.44 20.68
C TYR A 376 14.17 26.61 20.73
N LEU A 377 14.20 27.39 21.82
CA LEU A 377 15.12 28.53 21.97
C LEU A 377 16.57 28.09 22.20
N ARG A 378 16.77 26.86 22.69
CA ARG A 378 18.12 26.31 22.90
C ARG A 378 18.88 26.13 21.56
N PRO A 379 20.21 26.30 21.53
CA PRO A 379 21.03 26.12 20.33
C PRO A 379 21.27 24.63 20.04
N ILE A 380 20.20 23.88 19.78
CA ILE A 380 20.27 22.46 19.44
C ILE A 380 20.39 22.34 17.92
N ARG A 381 21.23 21.42 17.44
CA ARG A 381 21.56 21.27 16.03
C ARG A 381 21.04 19.98 15.40
N TYR A 382 20.74 18.95 16.18
CA TYR A 382 20.32 17.66 15.64
C TYR A 382 19.35 16.92 16.55
N ALA A 383 18.57 16.03 15.93
CA ALA A 383 17.82 14.97 16.59
C ALA A 383 18.48 13.62 16.29
N PHE A 384 18.42 12.71 17.26
CA PHE A 384 18.78 11.32 17.01
C PHE A 384 17.56 10.59 16.44
N CYS A 385 17.73 10.00 15.27
CA CYS A 385 16.72 9.23 14.59
C CYS A 385 17.16 7.76 14.48
N SER A 386 16.18 6.86 14.44
CA SER A 386 16.36 5.42 14.30
C SER A 386 15.44 4.87 13.22
N THR A 387 15.92 3.87 12.49
CA THR A 387 15.10 3.10 11.58
C THR A 387 15.54 1.63 11.56
N SER A 388 14.66 0.76 11.07
CA SER A 388 15.00 -0.64 10.88
C SER A 388 16.07 -0.81 9.80
N LYS A 389 16.89 -1.84 9.93
CA LYS A 389 17.79 -2.27 8.85
C LYS A 389 16.98 -2.82 7.67
N TYR A 390 17.50 -2.66 6.46
CA TYR A 390 16.99 -3.31 5.25
C TYR A 390 17.78 -4.60 5.01
N ASP A 391 17.15 -5.78 5.10
CA ASP A 391 17.80 -7.05 4.76
C ASP A 391 17.82 -7.20 3.24
N SER A 392 18.98 -7.54 2.67
CA SER A 392 19.17 -7.56 1.21
C SER A 392 18.45 -8.70 0.49
N ARG A 393 17.82 -9.61 1.25
CA ARG A 393 17.04 -10.75 0.74
C ARG A 393 15.54 -10.50 0.73
N ASP A 394 15.09 -9.42 1.36
CA ASP A 394 13.69 -8.97 1.40
C ASP A 394 13.43 -7.97 0.26
#